data_AF-A0A965RJK5-F1
#
_entry.id   AF-A0A965RJK5-F1
#
_cell.length_a   1.000
_cell.length_b   1.000
_cell.length_c   1.000
_cell.angle_alpha   90.00
_cell.angle_beta   90.00
_cell.angle_gamma   90.00
#
_symmetry.space_group_name_H-M   'P 1'
#
loop_
_entity.id
_entity.type
_entity.pdbx_description
1 polymer ?
#
loop_
_entity_poly.entity_id
_entity_poly.type
_entity_poly.pdbx_seq_one_letter_code
_entity_poly.pdbx_strand_id
1 'polypeptide(L)'
;MTTILPTIAITISLLGLICTLLKMIDEQKKYNKILYAKDKRIDYKLKIHQILVPNALDYDDLLSILQEQNPTVHVDGLEIRKCLYEMLSEHTILAFEDGTYTVDTAIIHDSFDDDDDEDTDHLWSTP
;
A
#
# COMPACT_ATOMS: atom_id res chain seq x y z
N MET A 1 58.83 -24.80 -5.73
CA MET A 1 58.21 -23.46 -5.92
C MET A 1 56.91 -23.62 -6.70
N THR A 2 55.77 -23.80 -6.04
CA THR A 2 54.46 -24.04 -6.70
C THR A 2 53.27 -23.49 -5.89
N THR A 3 53.49 -22.52 -4.99
CA THR A 3 52.43 -21.96 -4.13
C THR A 3 51.73 -20.72 -4.71
N ILE A 4 52.21 -20.21 -5.85
CA ILE A 4 51.79 -18.92 -6.42
C ILE A 4 50.45 -19.06 -7.19
N LEU A 5 50.25 -20.15 -7.93
CA LEU A 5 48.99 -20.42 -8.63
C LEU A 5 47.77 -20.54 -7.69
N PRO A 6 47.82 -21.32 -6.59
CA PRO A 6 46.66 -21.45 -5.71
C PRO A 6 46.34 -20.15 -4.96
N THR A 7 47.33 -19.33 -4.61
CA THR A 7 47.08 -18.02 -3.98
C THR A 7 46.41 -17.03 -4.94
N ILE A 8 46.79 -17.03 -6.22
CA ILE A 8 46.12 -16.20 -7.25
C ILE A 8 44.67 -16.65 -7.45
N ALA A 9 44.41 -17.97 -7.51
CA ALA A 9 43.04 -18.49 -7.66
C ALA A 9 42.14 -18.15 -6.47
N ILE A 10 42.66 -18.22 -5.24
CA ILE A 10 41.93 -17.87 -4.02
C ILE A 10 41.62 -16.37 -3.98
N THR A 11 42.59 -15.52 -4.35
CA THR A 11 42.40 -14.06 -4.34
C THR A 11 41.40 -13.59 -5.40
N ILE A 12 41.43 -14.16 -6.61
CA ILE A 12 40.42 -13.87 -7.65
C ILE A 12 39.03 -14.32 -7.20
N SER A 13 38.93 -15.49 -6.55
CA SER A 13 37.66 -16.02 -6.04
C SER A 13 37.08 -15.13 -4.93
N LEU A 14 37.92 -14.68 -3.99
CA LEU A 14 37.54 -13.73 -2.95
C LEU A 14 37.09 -12.38 -3.53
N LEU A 15 37.80 -11.86 -4.53
CA LEU A 15 37.46 -10.60 -5.18
C LEU A 15 36.11 -10.69 -5.91
N GLY A 16 35.86 -11.82 -6.58
CA GLY A 16 34.56 -12.10 -7.21
C GLY A 16 33.41 -12.12 -6.21
N LEU A 17 33.62 -12.72 -5.04
CA LEU A 17 32.63 -12.81 -3.97
C LEU A 17 32.33 -11.44 -3.33
N ILE A 18 33.35 -10.59 -3.17
CA ILE A 18 33.18 -9.21 -2.71
C ILE A 18 32.39 -8.40 -3.74
N CYS A 19 32.71 -8.53 -5.03
CA CYS A 19 32.00 -7.83 -6.10
C CYS A 19 30.52 -8.24 -6.20
N THR A 20 30.20 -9.52 -6.03
CA THR A 20 28.80 -9.98 -6.03
C THR A 20 28.04 -9.49 -4.80
N LEU A 21 28.65 -9.49 -3.62
CA LEU A 21 28.07 -8.92 -2.40
C LEU A 21 27.79 -7.42 -2.54
N LEU A 22 28.72 -6.65 -3.13
CA LEU A 22 28.51 -5.22 -3.38
C LEU A 22 27.35 -4.96 -4.35
N LYS A 23 27.22 -5.76 -5.41
CA LYS A 23 26.08 -5.68 -6.34
C LYS A 23 24.76 -6.02 -5.64
N MET A 24 24.75 -7.06 -4.81
CA MET A 24 23.56 -7.45 -4.05
C MET A 24 23.12 -6.34 -3.10
N ILE A 25 24.05 -5.66 -2.41
CA ILE A 25 23.75 -4.52 -1.54
C ILE A 25 23.19 -3.33 -2.34
N ASP A 26 23.73 -3.05 -3.54
CA ASP A 26 23.24 -1.96 -4.39
C ASP A 26 21.83 -2.22 -4.92
N GLU A 27 21.56 -3.46 -5.35
CA GLU A 27 20.22 -3.90 -5.72
C GLU A 27 19.27 -3.82 -4.54
N GLN A 28 19.67 -4.32 -3.35
CA GLN A 28 18.85 -4.28 -2.14
C GLN A 28 18.52 -2.84 -1.72
N LYS A 29 19.44 -1.89 -1.88
CA LYS A 29 19.16 -0.46 -1.65
C LYS A 29 18.13 0.10 -2.63
N LYS A 30 18.19 -0.28 -3.91
CA LYS A 30 17.20 0.13 -4.91
C LYS A 30 15.83 -0.45 -4.57
N TYR A 31 15.77 -1.73 -4.22
CA TYR A 31 14.53 -2.38 -3.77
C TYR A 31 13.96 -1.71 -2.51
N ASN A 32 14.77 -1.43 -1.50
CA ASN A 32 14.30 -0.79 -0.27
C ASN A 32 13.78 0.64 -0.52
N LYS A 33 14.36 1.40 -1.44
CA LYS A 33 13.83 2.72 -1.82
C LYS A 33 12.45 2.62 -2.47
N ILE A 34 12.26 1.63 -3.35
CA ILE A 34 10.96 1.38 -4.01
C ILE A 34 9.93 0.91 -2.98
N LEU A 35 10.33 0.02 -2.07
CA LEU A 35 9.46 -0.49 -1.01
C LEU A 35 9.02 0.66 -0.09
N TYR A 36 9.97 1.48 0.36
CA TYR A 36 9.68 2.64 1.21
C TYR A 36 8.74 3.64 0.53
N ALA A 37 8.93 3.90 -0.78
CA ALA A 37 8.03 4.77 -1.53
C ALA A 37 6.61 4.19 -1.63
N LYS A 38 6.48 2.88 -1.83
CA LYS A 38 5.19 2.18 -1.84
C LYS A 38 4.53 2.21 -0.46
N ASP A 39 5.27 1.88 0.59
CA ASP A 39 4.78 1.87 1.98
C ASP A 39 4.30 3.26 2.40
N LYS A 40 5.06 4.32 2.05
CA LYS A 40 4.66 5.70 2.31
C LYS A 40 3.32 6.04 1.65
N ARG A 41 3.10 5.53 0.43
CA ARG A 41 1.86 5.78 -0.32
C ARG A 41 0.67 5.03 0.28
N ILE A 42 0.88 3.79 0.71
CA ILE A 42 -0.13 3.00 1.42
C ILE A 42 -0.51 3.68 2.74
N ASP A 43 0.48 4.20 3.48
CA ASP A 43 0.25 4.94 4.73
C ASP A 43 -0.63 6.18 4.50
N TYR A 44 -0.38 6.94 3.43
CA TYR A 44 -1.26 8.07 3.09
C TYR A 44 -2.67 7.64 2.73
N LYS A 45 -2.85 6.60 1.91
CA LYS A 45 -4.18 6.07 1.57
C LYS A 45 -4.95 5.63 2.82
N LEU A 46 -4.29 4.93 3.74
CA LEU A 46 -4.89 4.50 5.01
C LEU A 46 -5.32 5.68 5.88
N LYS A 47 -4.48 6.71 6.00
CA LYS A 47 -4.81 7.93 6.76
C LYS A 47 -6.00 8.68 6.16
N ILE A 48 -6.00 8.86 4.83
CA ILE A 48 -7.12 9.48 4.11
C ILE A 48 -8.41 8.68 4.36
N HIS A 49 -8.35 7.35 4.21
CA HIS A 49 -9.49 6.49 4.49
C HIS A 49 -10.02 6.65 5.92
N GLN A 50 -9.15 6.57 6.93
CA GLN A 50 -9.54 6.73 8.34
C GLN A 50 -10.22 8.08 8.63
N ILE A 51 -9.79 9.15 7.97
CA ILE A 51 -10.37 10.49 8.12
C ILE A 51 -11.74 10.58 7.45
N LEU A 52 -11.90 9.92 6.29
CA LEU A 52 -13.13 9.94 5.48
C LEU A 52 -14.19 8.93 5.95
N VAL A 53 -13.84 7.93 6.78
CA VAL A 53 -14.80 6.97 7.36
C VAL A 53 -15.91 7.69 8.17
N PRO A 54 -15.58 8.56 9.14
CA PRO A 54 -16.60 9.22 9.94
C PRO A 54 -17.19 10.48 9.30
N ASN A 55 -16.54 11.08 8.30
CA ASN A 55 -16.88 12.40 7.79
C ASN A 55 -16.82 12.47 6.26
N ALA A 56 -17.78 13.15 5.64
CA ALA A 56 -17.60 13.65 4.28
C ALA A 56 -16.84 14.98 4.34
N LEU A 57 -15.71 15.07 3.64
CA LEU A 57 -14.81 16.23 3.73
C LEU A 57 -14.41 16.69 2.34
N ASP A 58 -14.21 18.00 2.18
CA ASP A 58 -13.58 18.55 1.00
C ASP A 58 -12.05 18.31 1.02
N TYR A 59 -11.38 18.67 -0.08
CA TYR A 59 -9.94 18.50 -0.19
C TYR A 59 -9.14 19.39 0.78
N ASP A 60 -9.59 20.61 1.03
CA ASP A 60 -8.85 21.60 1.82
C ASP A 60 -8.92 21.23 3.31
N ASP A 61 -10.09 20.80 3.78
CA ASP A 61 -10.32 20.28 5.12
C ASP A 61 -9.52 18.98 5.35
N LEU A 62 -9.54 18.05 4.39
CA LEU A 62 -8.73 16.82 4.46
C LEU A 62 -7.23 17.14 4.60
N LEU A 63 -6.73 18.10 3.80
CA LEU A 63 -5.33 18.49 3.83
C LEU A 63 -4.95 19.16 5.17
N SER A 64 -5.85 19.98 5.72
CA SER A 64 -5.66 20.62 7.01
C SER A 64 -5.55 19.60 8.15
N ILE A 65 -6.45 18.61 8.18
CA ILE A 65 -6.46 17.54 9.20
C ILE A 65 -5.19 16.67 9.08
N LEU A 66 -4.79 16.33 7.86
CA LEU A 66 -3.57 15.54 7.62
C LEU A 66 -2.31 16.28 8.10
N GLN A 67 -2.26 17.59 7.88
CA GLN A 67 -1.14 18.44 8.31
C GLN A 67 -1.13 18.64 9.83
N GLU A 68 -2.30 18.76 10.46
CA GLU A 68 -2.43 18.83 11.93
C GLU A 68 -2.01 17.52 12.60
N GLN A 69 -2.35 16.36 12.02
CA GLN A 69 -1.92 15.06 12.53
C GLN A 69 -0.42 14.78 12.37
N ASN A 70 0.26 15.47 11.44
CA ASN A 70 1.68 15.26 11.17
C ASN A 70 2.45 16.60 11.11
N PRO A 71 2.54 17.35 12.23
CA PRO A 71 3.09 18.70 12.23
C PRO A 71 4.60 18.75 11.90
N THR A 72 5.31 17.64 12.08
CA THR A 72 6.75 17.50 11.80
C THR A 72 7.06 17.09 10.37
N VAL A 73 6.06 16.60 9.62
CA VAL A 73 6.25 16.11 8.25
C VAL A 73 5.49 17.03 7.31
N HIS A 74 6.20 17.68 6.39
CA HIS A 74 5.54 18.43 5.33
C HIS A 74 4.67 17.49 4.51
N VAL A 75 3.34 17.69 4.58
CA VAL A 75 2.37 16.97 3.77
C VAL A 75 2.40 17.58 2.38
N ASP A 76 2.85 16.80 1.40
CA ASP A 76 2.83 17.23 -0.01
C ASP A 76 1.41 17.09 -0.56
N GLY A 77 0.72 18.22 -0.73
CA GLY A 77 -0.65 18.25 -1.25
C GLY A 77 -0.80 17.58 -2.61
N LEU A 78 0.25 17.59 -3.45
CA LEU A 78 0.23 16.92 -4.74
C LEU A 78 0.17 15.39 -4.58
N GLU A 79 0.93 14.83 -3.63
CA GLU A 79 0.88 13.39 -3.33
C GLU A 79 -0.47 12.99 -2.74
N ILE A 80 -1.07 13.81 -1.86
CA ILE A 80 -2.42 13.56 -1.34
C ILE A 80 -3.44 13.55 -2.47
N ARG A 81 -3.35 14.51 -3.41
CA ARG A 81 -4.24 14.57 -4.57
C ARG A 81 -4.09 13.32 -5.47
N LYS A 82 -2.86 12.85 -5.70
CA LYS A 82 -2.63 11.58 -6.41
C LYS A 82 -3.24 10.39 -5.67
N CYS A 83 -3.11 10.35 -4.34
CA CYS A 83 -3.70 9.27 -3.54
C CYS A 83 -5.23 9.28 -3.64
N LEU A 84 -5.88 10.45 -3.56
CA LEU A 84 -7.33 10.58 -3.76
C LEU A 84 -7.77 10.08 -5.14
N TYR A 85 -7.08 10.47 -6.22
CA TYR A 85 -7.42 9.99 -7.56
C TYR A 85 -7.26 8.47 -7.70
N GLU A 86 -6.23 7.89 -7.10
CA GLU A 86 -6.08 6.44 -7.09
C GLU A 86 -7.18 5.76 -6.28
N MET A 87 -7.51 6.30 -5.11
CA MET A 87 -8.56 5.75 -4.26
C MET A 87 -9.93 5.82 -4.94
N LEU A 88 -10.22 6.88 -5.70
CA LEU A 88 -11.41 6.98 -6.56
C LEU A 88 -11.39 5.94 -7.68
N SER A 89 -10.23 5.74 -8.33
CA SER A 89 -10.07 4.74 -9.39
C SER A 89 -10.15 3.30 -8.87
N GLU A 90 -9.75 3.07 -7.62
CA GLU A 90 -9.83 1.79 -6.92
C GLU A 90 -11.21 1.58 -6.29
N HIS A 91 -12.15 2.52 -6.49
CA HIS A 91 -13.50 2.54 -5.91
C HIS A 91 -13.54 2.53 -4.37
N THR A 92 -12.42 2.80 -3.69
CA THR A 92 -12.34 2.83 -2.22
C THR A 92 -13.01 4.05 -1.59
N ILE A 93 -13.17 5.12 -2.36
CA ILE A 93 -13.83 6.36 -1.95
C ILE A 93 -14.79 6.84 -3.04
N LEU A 94 -15.80 7.59 -2.64
CA LEU A 94 -16.77 8.25 -3.50
C LEU A 94 -16.53 9.76 -3.49
N ALA A 95 -16.77 10.41 -4.63
CA ALA A 95 -16.79 11.86 -4.75
C ALA A 95 -18.23 12.32 -5.02
N PHE A 96 -18.68 13.32 -4.28
CA PHE A 96 -19.97 13.96 -4.46
C PHE A 96 -19.87 15.15 -5.43
N GLU A 97 -21.02 15.58 -5.96
CA GLU A 97 -21.09 16.72 -6.90
C GLU A 97 -20.67 18.05 -6.27
N ASP A 98 -20.74 18.16 -4.93
CA ASP A 98 -20.32 19.34 -4.17
C ASP A 98 -18.80 19.40 -3.94
N GLY A 99 -18.05 18.40 -4.41
CA GLY A 99 -16.59 18.33 -4.28
C GLY A 99 -16.11 17.69 -2.98
N THR A 100 -17.01 17.12 -2.18
CA THR A 100 -16.66 16.34 -0.98
C THR A 100 -16.37 14.87 -1.31
N TYR A 101 -15.55 14.25 -0.49
CA TYR A 101 -15.17 12.84 -0.58
C TYR A 101 -15.69 12.07 0.63
N THR A 102 -16.06 10.81 0.45
CA THR A 102 -16.37 9.86 1.54
C THR A 102 -15.89 8.46 1.18
N VAL A 103 -15.89 7.53 2.13
CA VAL A 103 -15.52 6.14 1.87
C VAL A 103 -16.67 5.40 1.18
N ASP A 104 -16.33 4.53 0.23
CA ASP A 104 -17.31 3.61 -0.34
C ASP A 104 -17.53 2.44 0.63
N THR A 105 -18.63 2.47 1.37
CA THR A 105 -18.98 1.43 2.34
C THR A 105 -19.55 0.17 1.68
N ALA A 106 -19.86 0.19 0.38
CA ALA A 106 -20.35 -0.99 -0.33
C ALA A 106 -19.29 -2.11 -0.39
N ILE A 107 -18.00 -1.75 -0.41
CA ILE A 107 -16.88 -2.71 -0.40
C ILE A 107 -16.83 -3.54 0.89
N ILE A 108 -17.38 -3.03 2.00
CA ILE A 108 -17.37 -3.74 3.28
C ILE A 108 -18.41 -4.88 3.30
N HIS A 109 -19.49 -4.77 2.51
CA HIS A 109 -20.58 -5.75 2.51
C HIS A 109 -20.33 -6.96 1.58
N ASP A 110 -19.56 -6.81 0.50
CA ASP A 110 -19.32 -7.87 -0.48
C ASP A 110 -18.37 -8.99 0.00
N SER A 111 -17.83 -8.87 1.22
CA SER A 111 -16.90 -9.86 1.80
C SER A 111 -17.45 -10.63 2.99
N PHE A 112 -18.74 -10.47 3.30
CA PHE A 112 -19.40 -11.07 4.46
C PHE A 112 -20.71 -11.81 4.18
N ASP A 113 -21.17 -11.88 2.92
CA ASP A 113 -22.41 -12.58 2.53
C ASP A 113 -22.11 -13.85 1.69
N ASP A 114 -21.08 -14.62 2.07
CA ASP A 114 -20.98 -16.04 1.70
C ASP A 114 -21.07 -16.84 3.00
N ASP A 115 -22.11 -17.65 3.11
CA ASP A 115 -22.47 -18.58 4.21
C ASP A 115 -23.45 -18.04 5.26
N ASP A 116 -24.73 -17.89 4.89
CA ASP A 116 -25.84 -18.20 5.81
C ASP A 116 -27.09 -18.65 5.03
N ASP A 117 -27.26 -19.98 5.02
CA ASP A 117 -28.52 -20.72 5.09
C ASP A 117 -29.71 -20.33 4.18
N GLU A 118 -29.86 -21.05 3.07
CA GLU A 118 -31.20 -21.39 2.58
C GLU A 118 -31.23 -22.84 2.06
N ASP A 119 -31.01 -23.80 2.98
CA ASP A 119 -31.35 -25.20 2.76
C ASP A 119 -32.87 -25.34 2.63
N THR A 120 -33.28 -25.27 1.37
CA THR A 120 -34.63 -25.52 0.88
C THR A 120 -34.99 -27.00 0.99
N ASP A 121 -35.52 -27.47 2.12
CA ASP A 121 -36.05 -28.84 2.23
C ASP A 121 -37.41 -28.91 2.94
N HIS A 122 -38.40 -28.18 2.40
CA HIS A 122 -39.81 -28.49 2.59
C HIS A 122 -40.22 -29.63 1.65
N LEU A 123 -39.84 -30.87 1.99
CA LEU A 123 -40.18 -32.07 1.25
C LEU A 123 -41.00 -33.03 2.14
N TRP A 124 -42.18 -33.41 1.62
CA TRP A 124 -43.14 -34.44 2.09
C TRP A 124 -44.19 -34.03 3.14
N SER A 125 -45.15 -33.18 2.73
CA SER A 125 -46.56 -33.42 3.12
C SER A 125 -47.17 -34.39 2.12
N THR A 126 -47.27 -35.66 2.48
CA THR A 126 -48.15 -36.63 1.80
C THR A 126 -49.46 -36.78 2.58
N PRO A 127 -50.57 -37.06 1.87
CA PRO A 127 -51.95 -36.79 2.31
C PRO A 127 -52.47 -37.65 3.46
#